data_AF-A0A3D5ZE81-F1
#
_entry.id   AF-A0A3D5ZE81-F1
#
_cell.length_a   1.000
_cell.length_b   1.000
_cell.length_c   1.000
_cell.angle_alpha   90.00
_cell.angle_beta   90.00
_cell.angle_gamma   90.00
#
_symmetry.space_group_name_H-M   'P 1'
#
loop_
_entity.id
_entity.type
_entity.pdbx_description
1 polymer ?
#
loop_
_entity_poly.entity_id
_entity_poly.type
_entity_poly.pdbx_seq_one_letter_code
_entity_poly.pdbx_strand_id
1 'polypeptide(L)'
;AWISLRVYTKHGEKVVVPKVEGMTLNEAISKLKESTLSYKLIDSIFVKGKAGMVYAQIPADSSLVKSEREIYLKVYRTIPPQKPVRFKVGEPLEIAKTKMLSKGFEIETKYQPGEFDNVVLGAYYGEKELRDGDLVGMGEKIKLVVSERKSTKVSLPNLYGMNLDEVKLSLGELSLNLDFPLYDASVISKSDTLNAQVFKQIPKYLNGKKIRAGSAVNVWLKLGVEMPVEEVPNVD
;
A
#
# COMPACT_ATOMS: atom_id res chain seq x y z
N ALA A 1 -61.39 -44.97 34.42
CA ALA A 1 -60.29 -44.17 34.95
C ALA A 1 -59.33 -43.81 33.81
N TRP A 2 -59.19 -42.50 33.52
CA TRP A 2 -58.03 -41.87 32.86
C TRP A 2 -57.83 -42.10 31.35
N ILE A 3 -58.90 -41.93 30.55
CA ILE A 3 -58.80 -41.52 29.13
C ILE A 3 -58.64 -39.97 29.02
N SER A 4 -58.75 -39.26 30.15
CA SER A 4 -58.83 -37.81 30.25
C SER A 4 -57.50 -37.04 30.19
N LEU A 5 -56.36 -37.69 29.95
CA LEU A 5 -55.05 -37.00 29.86
C LEU A 5 -54.50 -36.86 28.43
N ARG A 6 -55.33 -36.96 27.39
CA ARG A 6 -54.94 -36.68 26.00
C ARG A 6 -55.47 -35.35 25.45
N VAL A 7 -56.37 -34.69 26.16
CA VAL A 7 -57.06 -33.46 25.68
C VAL A 7 -56.44 -32.18 26.26
N TYR A 8 -55.44 -32.27 27.14
CA TYR A 8 -54.88 -31.11 27.86
C TYR A 8 -53.39 -30.85 27.61
N THR A 9 -52.89 -31.24 26.44
CA THR A 9 -51.65 -30.65 25.92
C THR A 9 -51.88 -30.38 24.45
N LYS A 10 -51.66 -29.15 23.99
CA LYS A 10 -51.41 -28.84 22.57
C LYS A 10 -50.14 -29.59 22.12
N HIS A 11 -50.20 -30.91 22.06
CA HIS A 11 -49.11 -31.77 21.62
C HIS A 11 -49.21 -31.89 20.12
N GLY A 12 -48.27 -31.25 19.41
CA GLY A 12 -47.84 -31.81 18.13
C GLY A 12 -47.99 -30.95 16.89
N GLU A 13 -48.39 -29.68 16.99
CA GLU A 13 -48.20 -28.79 15.84
C GLU A 13 -46.70 -28.54 15.66
N LYS A 14 -46.13 -29.28 14.71
CA LYS A 14 -44.78 -29.05 14.22
C LYS A 14 -44.88 -28.08 13.05
N VAL A 15 -44.08 -27.04 13.09
CA VAL A 15 -43.95 -26.06 12.02
C VAL A 15 -42.63 -26.32 11.30
N VAL A 16 -42.66 -26.21 9.98
CA VAL A 16 -41.45 -26.23 9.15
C VAL A 16 -40.77 -24.87 9.24
N VAL A 17 -39.49 -24.84 9.61
CA VAL A 17 -38.71 -23.60 9.69
C VAL A 17 -38.52 -23.04 8.27
N PRO A 18 -38.96 -21.81 7.97
CA PRO A 18 -38.75 -21.22 6.65
C PRO A 18 -37.28 -20.81 6.46
N LYS A 19 -36.84 -20.79 5.20
CA LYS A 19 -35.56 -20.19 4.84
C LYS A 19 -35.64 -18.67 4.93
N VAL A 20 -34.82 -18.08 5.80
CA VAL A 20 -34.66 -16.64 6.00
C VAL A 20 -33.22 -16.16 5.81
N GLU A 21 -32.26 -17.07 5.63
CA GLU A 21 -30.90 -16.71 5.21
C GLU A 21 -30.90 -15.97 3.86
N GLY A 22 -30.13 -14.89 3.79
CA GLY A 22 -30.07 -14.00 2.63
C GLY A 22 -31.16 -12.93 2.59
N MET A 23 -32.19 -13.00 3.45
CA MET A 23 -33.22 -11.97 3.56
C MET A 23 -32.75 -10.80 4.43
N THR A 24 -33.35 -9.63 4.25
CA THR A 24 -33.23 -8.55 5.22
C THR A 24 -33.87 -8.96 6.55
N LEU A 25 -33.42 -8.38 7.66
CA LEU A 25 -33.97 -8.68 8.98
C LEU A 25 -35.50 -8.49 9.03
N ASN A 26 -36.03 -7.44 8.39
CA ASN A 26 -37.47 -7.18 8.37
C ASN A 26 -38.25 -8.25 7.61
N GLU A 27 -37.78 -8.67 6.43
CA GLU A 27 -38.39 -9.75 5.65
C GLU A 27 -38.35 -11.08 6.41
N ALA A 28 -37.21 -11.38 7.05
CA ALA A 28 -37.05 -12.57 7.88
C ALA A 28 -38.05 -12.60 9.04
N ILE A 29 -38.24 -11.46 9.72
CA ILE A 29 -39.20 -11.33 10.82
C ILE A 29 -40.63 -11.58 10.33
N SER A 30 -41.02 -10.98 9.20
CA SER A 30 -42.36 -11.19 8.64
C SER A 30 -42.60 -12.66 8.30
N LYS A 31 -41.64 -13.30 7.62
CA LYS A 31 -41.74 -14.71 7.21
C LYS A 31 -41.80 -15.69 8.39
N LEU A 32 -41.06 -15.41 9.47
CA LEU A 32 -41.12 -16.21 10.70
C LEU A 32 -42.46 -16.05 11.41
N LYS A 33 -42.99 -14.82 11.47
CA LYS A 33 -44.31 -14.54 12.07
C LYS A 33 -45.45 -15.22 11.32
N GLU A 34 -45.41 -15.25 9.99
CA GLU A 34 -46.37 -15.99 9.15
C GLU A 34 -46.40 -17.48 9.50
N SER A 35 -45.27 -18.03 9.94
CA SER A 35 -45.14 -19.43 10.37
C SER A 35 -45.40 -19.64 11.87
N THR A 36 -45.90 -18.63 12.60
CA THR A 36 -46.08 -18.70 14.08
C THR A 36 -44.77 -19.03 14.82
N LEU A 37 -43.64 -18.56 14.28
CA LEU A 37 -42.31 -18.66 14.88
C LEU A 37 -41.86 -17.29 15.38
N SER A 38 -41.09 -17.29 16.47
CA SER A 38 -40.43 -16.10 17.01
C SER A 38 -38.95 -16.10 16.60
N TYR A 39 -38.26 -14.98 16.83
CA TYR A 39 -36.83 -14.88 16.50
C TYR A 39 -36.04 -14.31 17.66
N LYS A 40 -34.74 -14.64 17.70
CA LYS A 40 -33.79 -14.07 18.65
C LYS A 40 -32.45 -13.84 17.98
N LEU A 41 -31.94 -12.60 18.05
CA LEU A 41 -30.60 -12.29 17.56
C LEU A 41 -29.56 -12.83 18.54
N ILE A 42 -28.64 -13.66 18.06
CA ILE A 42 -27.58 -14.25 18.91
C ILE A 42 -26.18 -13.75 18.58
N ASP A 43 -25.96 -13.27 17.36
CA ASP A 43 -24.64 -12.85 16.90
C ASP A 43 -24.77 -11.84 15.75
N SER A 44 -23.75 -11.00 15.62
CA SER A 44 -23.65 -10.07 14.49
C SER A 44 -22.21 -9.73 14.12
N ILE A 45 -21.91 -9.84 12.83
CA ILE A 45 -20.60 -9.52 12.24
C ILE A 45 -20.75 -8.38 11.24
N PHE A 46 -19.69 -7.62 10.98
CA PHE A 46 -19.72 -6.58 9.95
C PHE A 46 -19.04 -7.04 8.67
N VAL A 47 -19.74 -6.91 7.55
CA VAL A 47 -19.19 -7.09 6.20
C VAL A 47 -19.73 -5.97 5.32
N LYS A 48 -18.82 -5.23 4.67
CA LYS A 48 -19.17 -4.11 3.78
C LYS A 48 -20.12 -4.59 2.68
N GLY A 49 -21.20 -3.84 2.45
CA GLY A 49 -22.21 -4.15 1.44
C GLY A 49 -23.23 -5.24 1.81
N LYS A 50 -23.15 -5.85 2.99
CA LYS A 50 -24.10 -6.89 3.44
C LYS A 50 -25.02 -6.50 4.60
N ALA A 51 -25.02 -5.22 4.97
CA ALA A 51 -25.70 -4.68 6.14
C ALA A 51 -27.16 -5.15 6.30
N GLY A 52 -27.52 -5.58 7.52
CA GLY A 52 -28.92 -5.91 7.88
C GLY A 52 -29.46 -7.23 7.33
N MET A 53 -28.66 -7.98 6.57
CA MET A 53 -29.06 -9.30 6.07
C MET A 53 -28.79 -10.40 7.11
N VAL A 54 -29.66 -11.40 7.14
CA VAL A 54 -29.45 -12.64 7.88
C VAL A 54 -28.45 -13.50 7.13
N TYR A 55 -27.38 -13.93 7.80
CA TYR A 55 -26.37 -14.80 7.20
C TYR A 55 -26.39 -16.23 7.75
N ALA A 56 -27.07 -16.46 8.87
CA ALA A 56 -27.28 -17.80 9.41
C ALA A 56 -28.57 -17.84 10.23
N GLN A 57 -29.24 -19.00 10.20
CA GLN A 57 -30.38 -19.31 11.06
C GLN A 57 -30.17 -20.64 11.82
N ILE A 58 -30.73 -20.74 13.03
CA ILE A 58 -30.72 -21.98 13.81
C ILE A 58 -32.09 -22.14 14.50
N PRO A 59 -32.81 -23.27 14.31
CA PRO A 59 -32.49 -24.40 13.44
C PRO A 59 -32.43 -24.06 11.94
N ALA A 60 -31.81 -24.95 11.16
CA ALA A 60 -31.70 -24.81 9.70
C ALA A 60 -33.09 -24.79 9.04
N ASP A 61 -33.16 -24.25 7.82
CA ASP A 61 -34.38 -24.29 7.03
C ASP A 61 -34.89 -25.72 6.83
N SER A 62 -36.20 -25.84 6.64
CA SER A 62 -36.91 -27.12 6.53
C SER A 62 -36.88 -28.02 7.78
N SER A 63 -36.24 -27.60 8.87
CA SER A 63 -36.30 -28.31 10.16
C SER A 63 -37.72 -28.29 10.73
N LEU A 64 -38.09 -29.35 11.46
CA LEU A 64 -39.37 -29.42 12.17
C LEU A 64 -39.20 -29.01 13.63
N VAL A 65 -39.88 -27.93 14.03
CA VAL A 65 -39.87 -27.43 15.40
C VAL A 65 -41.29 -27.35 15.95
N LYS A 66 -41.45 -27.28 17.27
CA LYS A 66 -42.76 -26.96 17.86
C LYS A 66 -43.15 -25.52 17.49
N SER A 67 -44.45 -25.26 17.34
CA SER A 67 -44.97 -23.90 17.23
C SER A 67 -44.42 -23.00 18.34
N GLU A 68 -44.29 -21.70 18.08
CA GLU A 68 -43.76 -20.67 18.99
C GLU A 68 -42.27 -20.80 19.35
N ARG A 69 -41.53 -21.69 18.69
CA ARG A 69 -40.08 -21.80 18.90
C ARG A 69 -39.35 -20.54 18.42
N GLU A 70 -38.40 -20.07 19.23
CA GLU A 70 -37.44 -19.04 18.82
C GLU A 70 -36.45 -19.61 17.78
N ILE A 71 -36.39 -18.96 16.63
CA ILE A 71 -35.34 -19.16 15.63
C ILE A 71 -34.22 -18.17 15.92
N TYR A 72 -33.02 -18.69 16.16
CA TYR A 72 -31.85 -17.87 16.40
C TYR A 72 -31.29 -17.37 15.06
N LEU A 73 -31.13 -16.06 14.94
CA LEU A 73 -30.62 -15.44 13.73
C LEU A 73 -29.26 -14.80 14.02
N LYS A 74 -28.36 -14.94 13.04
CA LYS A 74 -27.13 -14.16 12.97
C LYS A 74 -27.22 -13.20 11.79
N VAL A 75 -26.87 -11.94 12.05
CA VAL A 75 -27.08 -10.84 11.09
C VAL A 75 -25.80 -10.06 10.80
N TYR A 76 -25.72 -9.47 9.61
CA TYR A 76 -24.69 -8.48 9.35
C TYR A 76 -25.04 -7.15 10.03
N ARG A 77 -24.10 -6.57 10.77
CA ARG A 77 -24.26 -5.27 11.42
C ARG A 77 -24.46 -4.17 10.37
N THR A 78 -25.42 -3.28 10.63
CA THR A 78 -25.63 -2.08 9.80
C THR A 78 -24.57 -1.03 10.03
N ILE A 79 -24.15 -0.86 11.29
CA ILE A 79 -23.14 0.14 11.67
C ILE A 79 -21.77 -0.54 11.71
N PRO A 80 -20.77 -0.04 10.95
CA PRO A 80 -19.41 -0.54 11.01
C PRO A 80 -18.82 -0.40 12.42
N PRO A 81 -18.14 -1.43 12.95
CA PRO A 81 -17.45 -1.31 14.22
C PRO A 81 -16.32 -0.30 14.08
N GLN A 82 -16.20 0.59 15.04
CA GLN A 82 -15.10 1.55 15.14
C GLN A 82 -13.83 0.81 15.60
N LYS A 83 -12.72 1.05 14.92
CA LYS A 83 -11.41 0.47 15.23
C LYS A 83 -10.37 1.58 15.37
N PRO A 84 -9.36 1.42 16.25
CA PRO A 84 -8.29 2.39 16.36
C PRO A 84 -7.37 2.29 15.15
N VAL A 85 -7.08 3.44 14.55
CA VAL A 85 -6.02 3.60 13.54
C VAL A 85 -4.67 3.49 14.24
N ARG A 86 -3.74 2.73 13.65
CA ARG A 86 -2.44 2.47 14.26
C ARG A 86 -1.28 2.75 13.30
N PHE A 87 -0.46 3.75 13.63
CA PHE A 87 0.76 4.11 12.88
C PHE A 87 1.68 5.01 13.70
N LYS A 88 2.92 5.14 13.23
CA LYS A 88 3.85 6.16 13.74
C LYS A 88 4.44 6.95 12.57
N VAL A 89 4.65 8.25 12.75
CA VAL A 89 5.40 9.06 11.79
C VAL A 89 6.85 8.56 11.75
N GLY A 90 7.42 8.43 10.55
CA GLY A 90 8.73 7.85 10.30
C GLY A 90 8.74 6.31 10.22
N GLU A 91 7.62 5.64 10.49
CA GLU A 91 7.53 4.19 10.36
C GLU A 91 7.54 3.76 8.89
N PRO A 92 8.18 2.62 8.53
CA PRO A 92 8.09 2.06 7.19
C PRO A 92 6.64 1.79 6.75
N LEU A 93 6.33 2.15 5.51
CA LEU A 93 5.00 2.04 4.91
C LEU A 93 4.38 0.65 5.09
N GLU A 94 5.15 -0.40 4.85
CA GLU A 94 4.65 -1.78 4.91
C GLU A 94 4.23 -2.20 6.32
N ILE A 95 4.90 -1.68 7.36
CA ILE A 95 4.53 -1.95 8.75
C ILE A 95 3.21 -1.23 9.08
N ALA A 96 3.08 0.04 8.70
CA ALA A 96 1.86 0.79 8.91
C ALA A 96 0.66 0.18 8.15
N LYS A 97 0.85 -0.18 6.87
CA LYS A 97 -0.16 -0.90 6.06
C LYS A 97 -0.60 -2.19 6.75
N THR A 98 0.34 -3.03 7.18
CA THR A 98 0.02 -4.31 7.83
C THR A 98 -0.84 -4.10 9.08
N LYS A 99 -0.49 -3.13 9.94
CA LYS A 99 -1.27 -2.79 11.13
C LYS A 99 -2.68 -2.36 10.76
N MET A 100 -2.84 -1.45 9.80
CA MET A 100 -4.16 -0.91 9.45
C MET A 100 -5.03 -1.94 8.69
N LEU A 101 -4.46 -2.70 7.76
CA LEU A 101 -5.15 -3.78 7.05
C LEU A 101 -5.65 -4.85 8.03
N SER A 102 -4.87 -5.19 9.06
CA SER A 102 -5.30 -6.13 10.11
C SER A 102 -6.51 -5.64 10.92
N LYS A 103 -6.78 -4.34 10.93
CA LYS A 103 -7.97 -3.73 11.55
C LYS A 103 -9.15 -3.64 10.59
N GLY A 104 -8.97 -4.05 9.34
CA GLY A 104 -9.99 -4.05 8.30
C GLY A 104 -10.18 -2.71 7.62
N PHE A 105 -9.19 -1.82 7.64
CA PHE A 105 -9.20 -0.57 6.87
C PHE A 105 -8.74 -0.81 5.42
N GLU A 106 -9.21 0.01 4.49
CA GLU A 106 -8.66 0.11 3.14
C GLU A 106 -7.57 1.20 3.12
N ILE A 107 -6.48 0.99 2.39
CA ILE A 107 -5.33 1.91 2.40
C ILE A 107 -5.09 2.48 1.01
N GLU A 108 -4.99 3.80 0.94
CA GLU A 108 -4.52 4.54 -0.22
C GLU A 108 -3.21 5.24 0.12
N THR A 109 -2.22 5.22 -0.77
CA THR A 109 -0.92 5.84 -0.53
C THR A 109 -0.71 7.03 -1.43
N LYS A 110 -0.32 8.16 -0.85
CA LYS A 110 0.07 9.38 -1.57
C LYS A 110 1.54 9.70 -1.27
N TYR A 111 2.36 9.74 -2.30
CA TYR A 111 3.78 10.07 -2.16
C TYR A 111 4.02 11.58 -2.17
N GLN A 112 4.92 12.02 -1.31
CA GLN A 112 5.38 13.39 -1.19
C GLN A 112 6.92 13.42 -1.14
N PRO A 113 7.58 14.42 -1.74
CA PRO A 113 9.03 14.55 -1.65
C PRO A 113 9.50 14.59 -0.19
N GLY A 114 10.49 13.77 0.15
CA GLY A 114 11.14 13.81 1.45
C GLY A 114 12.52 13.14 1.46
N GLU A 115 13.15 13.13 2.63
CA GLU A 115 14.53 12.67 2.80
C GLU A 115 14.67 11.15 2.72
N PHE A 116 13.66 10.42 3.22
CA PHE A 116 13.64 8.97 3.33
C PHE A 116 12.65 8.37 2.33
N ASP A 117 12.93 7.16 1.83
CA ASP A 117 12.01 6.45 0.97
C ASP A 117 11.03 5.60 1.77
N ASN A 118 9.75 5.62 1.37
CA ASN A 118 8.70 4.74 1.85
C ASN A 118 8.45 4.79 3.37
N VAL A 119 8.60 5.97 3.99
CA VAL A 119 8.24 6.20 5.40
C VAL A 119 6.97 7.01 5.53
N VAL A 120 6.13 6.68 6.50
CA VAL A 120 4.86 7.39 6.75
C VAL A 120 5.13 8.78 7.31
N LEU A 121 4.55 9.79 6.67
CA LEU A 121 4.58 11.17 7.12
C LEU A 121 3.29 11.56 7.86
N GLY A 122 2.16 10.91 7.53
CA GLY A 122 0.88 11.16 8.16
C GLY A 122 -0.22 10.25 7.63
N ALA A 123 -1.38 10.30 8.28
CA ALA A 123 -2.57 9.54 7.89
C ALA A 123 -3.81 10.44 7.90
N TYR A 124 -4.73 10.22 6.95
CA TYR A 124 -5.94 11.03 6.80
C TYR A 124 -7.15 10.14 6.53
N TYR A 125 -8.30 10.56 7.05
CA TYR A 125 -9.61 10.05 6.66
C TYR A 125 -10.41 11.18 6.02
N GLY A 126 -10.61 11.08 4.69
CA GLY A 126 -11.07 12.22 3.89
C GLY A 126 -10.05 13.37 3.95
N GLU A 127 -10.47 14.50 4.51
CA GLU A 127 -9.62 15.68 4.75
C GLU A 127 -9.14 15.78 6.20
N LYS A 128 -9.68 14.96 7.11
CA LYS A 128 -9.30 14.98 8.52
C LYS A 128 -7.98 14.26 8.72
N GLU A 129 -7.01 14.94 9.32
CA GLU A 129 -5.79 14.33 9.82
C GLU A 129 -6.08 13.41 11.00
N LEU A 130 -5.46 12.22 10.99
CA LEU A 130 -5.62 11.19 12.01
C LEU A 130 -4.39 11.13 12.91
N ARG A 131 -4.60 10.81 14.18
CA ARG A 131 -3.55 10.46 15.14
C ARG A 131 -3.63 8.98 15.48
N ASP A 132 -2.52 8.43 16.01
CA ASP A 132 -2.52 7.06 16.51
C ASP A 132 -3.58 6.89 17.61
N GLY A 133 -4.42 5.87 17.47
CA GLY A 133 -5.52 5.59 18.38
C GLY A 133 -6.88 6.19 17.98
N ASP A 134 -6.93 7.09 17.01
CA ASP A 134 -8.20 7.64 16.51
C ASP A 134 -9.13 6.53 16.00
N LEU A 135 -10.42 6.67 16.29
CA LEU A 135 -11.42 5.68 15.91
C LEU A 135 -11.97 5.97 14.51
N VAL A 136 -11.89 4.97 13.64
CA VAL A 136 -12.43 5.01 12.28
C VAL A 136 -13.26 3.73 12.04
N GLY A 137 -14.31 3.83 11.23
CA GLY A 137 -15.13 2.68 10.88
C GLY A 137 -14.33 1.61 10.13
N MET A 138 -14.55 0.34 10.47
CA MET A 138 -14.00 -0.77 9.69
C MET A 138 -14.47 -0.69 8.23
N GLY A 139 -13.58 -0.94 7.28
CA GLY A 139 -13.84 -0.87 5.84
C GLY A 139 -13.76 0.54 5.25
N GLU A 140 -13.45 1.55 6.06
CA GLU A 140 -13.16 2.90 5.60
C GLU A 140 -11.78 3.00 4.95
N LYS A 141 -11.64 3.96 4.04
CA LYS A 141 -10.40 4.23 3.32
C LYS A 141 -9.56 5.27 4.05
N ILE A 142 -8.37 4.87 4.48
CA ILE A 142 -7.37 5.73 5.11
C ILE A 142 -6.30 6.07 4.07
N LYS A 143 -6.01 7.35 3.92
CA LYS A 143 -4.94 7.86 3.06
C LYS A 143 -3.67 8.02 3.88
N LEU A 144 -2.64 7.25 3.56
CA LEU A 144 -1.29 7.43 4.09
C LEU A 144 -0.50 8.37 3.19
N VAL A 145 0.04 9.43 3.78
CA VAL A 145 1.05 10.27 3.13
C VAL A 145 2.41 9.67 3.43
N VAL A 146 3.20 9.44 2.39
CA VAL A 146 4.45 8.70 2.46
C VAL A 146 5.55 9.52 1.81
N SER A 147 6.73 9.52 2.42
CA SER A 147 7.91 10.15 1.86
C SER A 147 8.45 9.35 0.68
N GLU A 148 8.80 10.04 -0.40
CA GLU A 148 9.52 9.52 -1.54
C GLU A 148 10.71 10.45 -1.83
N ARG A 149 11.90 9.88 -1.90
CA ARG A 149 13.12 10.60 -2.22
C ARG A 149 13.10 10.93 -3.71
N LYS A 150 12.74 12.18 -4.03
CA LYS A 150 12.91 12.70 -5.39
C LYS A 150 14.38 12.62 -5.80
N SER A 151 14.68 11.74 -6.74
CA SER A 151 15.97 11.69 -7.41
C SER A 151 15.95 12.66 -8.60
N THR A 152 16.43 13.89 -8.42
CA THR A 152 16.69 14.77 -9.57
C THR A 152 17.71 14.08 -10.47
N LYS A 153 17.38 13.92 -11.76
CA LYS A 153 18.29 13.33 -12.75
C LYS A 153 18.87 14.44 -13.61
N VAL A 154 20.20 14.45 -13.75
CA VAL A 154 20.96 15.38 -14.59
C VAL A 154 21.61 14.61 -15.74
N SER A 155 21.90 15.29 -16.84
CA SER A 155 22.63 14.68 -17.96
C SER A 155 24.03 14.29 -17.51
N LEU A 156 24.52 13.11 -17.89
CA LEU A 156 25.91 12.72 -17.67
C LEU A 156 26.77 13.41 -18.74
N PRO A 157 27.68 14.34 -18.39
CA PRO A 157 28.52 15.00 -19.36
C PRO A 157 29.53 14.01 -19.97
N ASN A 158 29.97 14.31 -21.19
CA ASN A 158 31.14 13.68 -21.79
C ASN A 158 32.38 14.40 -21.27
N LEU A 159 33.18 13.70 -20.48
CA LEU A 159 34.41 14.24 -19.88
C LEU A 159 35.66 13.91 -20.69
N TYR A 160 35.54 13.14 -21.76
CA TYR A 160 36.71 12.72 -22.55
C TYR A 160 37.48 13.94 -23.09
N GLY A 161 38.80 13.92 -22.94
CA GLY A 161 39.71 15.00 -23.37
C GLY A 161 39.82 16.18 -22.39
N MET A 162 38.95 16.27 -21.38
CA MET A 162 39.00 17.35 -20.39
C MET A 162 40.18 17.17 -19.42
N ASN A 163 40.76 18.27 -18.97
CA ASN A 163 41.70 18.27 -17.84
C ASN A 163 40.95 18.19 -16.49
N LEU A 164 41.69 18.00 -15.40
CA LEU A 164 41.07 17.79 -14.08
C LEU A 164 40.21 18.99 -13.61
N ASP A 165 40.57 20.22 -13.95
CA ASP A 165 39.84 21.40 -13.49
C ASP A 165 38.55 21.63 -14.31
N GLU A 166 38.59 21.35 -15.61
CA GLU A 166 37.40 21.29 -16.47
C GLU A 166 36.41 20.21 -16.00
N VAL A 167 36.91 19.04 -15.60
CA VAL A 167 36.09 17.96 -15.04
C VAL A 167 35.39 18.42 -13.76
N LYS A 168 36.11 19.03 -12.83
CA LYS A 168 35.51 19.52 -11.56
C LYS A 168 34.43 20.57 -11.83
N LEU A 169 34.66 21.47 -12.77
CA LEU A 169 33.70 22.51 -13.15
C LEU A 169 32.45 21.90 -13.78
N SER A 170 32.61 21.04 -14.79
CA SER A 170 31.50 20.38 -15.49
C SER A 170 30.64 19.52 -14.56
N LEU A 171 31.26 18.76 -13.66
CA LEU A 171 30.54 17.96 -12.67
C LEU A 171 29.85 18.84 -11.62
N GLY A 172 30.51 19.91 -11.16
CA GLY A 172 29.97 20.85 -10.18
C GLY A 172 28.70 21.55 -10.65
N GLU A 173 28.66 22.02 -11.90
CA GLU A 173 27.47 22.66 -12.50
C GLU A 173 26.24 21.74 -12.52
N LEU A 174 26.46 20.43 -12.60
CA LEU A 174 25.42 19.41 -12.65
C LEU A 174 25.16 18.76 -11.28
N SER A 175 25.76 19.30 -10.22
CA SER A 175 25.71 18.71 -8.86
C SER A 175 26.14 17.24 -8.84
N LEU A 176 27.09 16.86 -9.68
CA LEU A 176 27.73 15.55 -9.69
C LEU A 176 29.03 15.60 -8.90
N ASN A 177 29.40 14.47 -8.31
CA ASN A 177 30.60 14.39 -7.49
C ASN A 177 31.75 13.75 -8.29
N LEU A 178 32.93 14.37 -8.24
CA LEU A 178 34.17 13.68 -8.61
C LEU A 178 34.64 12.88 -7.39
N ASP A 179 34.83 11.57 -7.56
CA ASP A 179 35.29 10.69 -6.48
C ASP A 179 36.82 10.71 -6.39
N PHE A 180 37.53 9.84 -7.13
CA PHE A 180 39.00 9.88 -7.20
C PHE A 180 39.51 9.93 -8.65
N PRO A 181 40.31 10.95 -9.03
CA PRO A 181 41.00 10.94 -10.32
C PRO A 181 42.14 9.93 -10.27
N LEU A 182 42.18 9.02 -11.25
CA LEU A 182 43.25 8.05 -11.40
C LEU A 182 44.16 8.46 -12.55
N TYR A 183 45.47 8.42 -12.34
CA TYR A 183 46.46 8.77 -13.35
C TYR A 183 47.15 7.52 -13.87
N ASP A 184 47.37 7.49 -15.17
CA ASP A 184 48.20 6.48 -15.83
C ASP A 184 49.70 6.73 -15.59
N ALA A 185 50.54 5.73 -15.91
CA ALA A 185 52.00 5.76 -15.81
C ALA A 185 52.66 6.91 -16.60
N SER A 186 51.96 7.49 -17.59
CA SER A 186 52.40 8.69 -18.30
C SER A 186 52.52 9.95 -17.42
N VAL A 187 51.89 9.98 -16.24
CA VAL A 187 51.87 11.14 -15.35
C VAL A 187 52.78 10.87 -14.14
N ILE A 188 53.95 11.54 -14.12
CA ILE A 188 55.01 11.25 -13.13
C ILE A 188 55.21 12.44 -12.19
N SER A 189 55.03 13.66 -12.70
CA SER A 189 55.24 14.90 -11.96
C SER A 189 53.94 15.63 -11.66
N LYS A 190 53.99 16.57 -10.70
CA LYS A 190 52.87 17.49 -10.42
C LYS A 190 52.50 18.32 -11.66
N SER A 191 53.48 18.71 -12.47
CA SER A 191 53.24 19.46 -13.71
C SER A 191 52.49 18.62 -14.74
N ASP A 192 52.74 17.31 -14.79
CA ASP A 192 52.04 16.40 -15.70
C ASP A 192 50.55 16.31 -15.35
N THR A 193 50.20 16.40 -14.07
CA THR A 193 48.80 16.36 -13.63
C THR A 193 47.95 17.51 -14.19
N LEU A 194 48.58 18.65 -14.51
CA LEU A 194 47.90 19.82 -15.09
C LEU A 194 47.58 19.63 -16.57
N ASN A 195 48.41 18.84 -17.27
CA ASN A 195 48.28 18.57 -18.70
C ASN A 195 47.59 17.23 -18.99
N ALA A 196 47.35 16.42 -17.96
CA ALA A 196 46.68 15.14 -18.11
C ALA A 196 45.21 15.33 -18.47
N GLN A 197 44.75 14.54 -19.43
CA GLN A 197 43.39 14.60 -19.96
C GLN A 197 42.67 13.28 -19.72
N VAL A 198 41.36 13.35 -19.52
CA VAL A 198 40.51 12.18 -19.31
C VAL A 198 40.47 11.32 -20.57
N PHE A 199 40.85 10.05 -20.46
CA PHE A 199 40.65 9.06 -21.54
C PHE A 199 39.57 8.02 -21.20
N LYS A 200 39.08 8.01 -19.96
CA LYS A 200 38.04 7.09 -19.50
C LYS A 200 37.25 7.71 -18.35
N GLN A 201 35.94 7.49 -18.35
CA GLN A 201 35.06 7.83 -17.24
C GLN A 201 34.14 6.65 -16.86
N ILE A 202 33.76 6.57 -15.59
CA ILE A 202 32.72 5.67 -15.07
C ILE A 202 31.74 6.49 -14.22
N PRO A 203 30.43 6.51 -14.51
CA PRO A 203 29.75 5.76 -15.57
C PRO A 203 30.17 6.16 -16.99
N LYS A 204 30.18 5.20 -17.93
CA LYS A 204 30.46 5.47 -19.35
C LYS A 204 29.44 6.48 -19.89
N TYR A 205 29.93 7.50 -20.59
CA TYR A 205 29.13 8.46 -21.32
C TYR A 205 28.34 7.76 -22.44
N LEU A 206 27.06 8.09 -22.55
CA LEU A 206 26.18 7.72 -23.65
C LEU A 206 25.28 8.93 -23.91
N ASN A 207 25.05 9.27 -25.18
CA ASN A 207 24.20 10.40 -25.54
C ASN A 207 22.80 10.27 -24.88
N GLY A 208 22.32 11.34 -24.24
CA GLY A 208 21.04 11.36 -23.55
C GLY A 208 20.98 10.61 -22.20
N LYS A 209 22.07 9.97 -21.75
CA LYS A 209 22.10 9.27 -20.46
C LYS A 209 21.99 10.26 -19.31
N LYS A 210 21.05 10.00 -18.41
CA LYS A 210 20.85 10.79 -17.18
C LYS A 210 21.19 9.96 -15.95
N ILE A 211 21.86 10.59 -14.99
CA ILE A 211 22.21 9.99 -13.69
C ILE A 211 21.66 10.86 -12.56
N ARG A 212 21.58 10.30 -11.35
CA ARG A 212 21.08 11.02 -10.18
C ARG A 212 22.04 12.16 -9.81
N ALA A 213 21.52 13.36 -9.55
CA ALA A 213 22.30 14.44 -8.95
C ALA A 213 22.90 13.97 -7.60
N GLY A 214 24.17 14.25 -7.40
CA GLY A 214 25.00 13.76 -6.30
C GLY A 214 25.67 12.41 -6.55
N SER A 215 25.46 11.78 -7.71
CA SER A 215 26.18 10.55 -8.07
C SER A 215 27.67 10.85 -8.30
N ALA A 216 28.51 9.88 -7.96
CA ALA A 216 29.94 9.93 -8.23
C ALA A 216 30.26 9.59 -9.70
N VAL A 217 31.25 10.31 -10.24
CA VAL A 217 31.89 10.02 -11.53
C VAL A 217 33.38 9.84 -11.28
N ASN A 218 33.90 8.70 -11.73
CA ASN A 218 35.32 8.34 -11.69
C ASN A 218 35.95 8.64 -13.05
N VAL A 219 37.16 9.18 -13.05
CA VAL A 219 37.91 9.50 -14.27
C VAL A 219 39.32 8.96 -14.22
N TRP A 220 39.83 8.56 -15.40
CA TRP A 220 41.23 8.21 -15.59
C TRP A 220 41.87 9.20 -16.56
N LEU A 221 43.02 9.74 -16.18
CA LEU A 221 43.75 10.74 -16.94
C LEU A 221 45.12 10.22 -17.41
N LYS A 222 45.54 10.66 -18.59
CA LYS A 222 46.87 10.39 -19.16
C LYS A 222 47.37 11.61 -19.95
N LEU A 223 48.67 11.66 -20.25
CA LEU A 223 49.20 12.61 -21.22
C LEU A 223 48.94 12.13 -22.66
N GLY A 224 48.84 13.08 -23.60
CA GLY A 224 48.74 12.78 -25.03
C GLY A 224 47.46 12.02 -25.41
N VAL A 225 46.31 12.43 -24.87
CA VAL A 225 45.03 11.86 -25.29
C VAL A 225 44.73 12.33 -26.71
N GLU A 226 44.76 11.41 -27.66
CA GLU A 226 44.25 11.65 -28.99
C GLU A 226 42.71 11.71 -28.94
N MET A 227 42.14 12.74 -29.55
CA MET A 227 40.69 12.82 -29.72
C MET A 227 40.25 11.67 -30.64
N PRO A 228 39.23 10.87 -30.26
CA PRO A 228 38.66 9.90 -31.17
C PRO A 228 38.15 10.66 -32.40
N VAL A 229 38.63 10.28 -33.57
CA VAL A 229 38.09 10.76 -34.84
C VAL A 229 36.61 10.38 -34.86
N GLU A 230 35.72 11.36 -34.99
CA GLU A 230 34.29 11.06 -35.16
C GLU A 230 34.17 10.17 -36.41
N GLU A 231 33.75 8.91 -36.23
CA GLU A 231 33.35 8.06 -37.34
C GLU A 231 32.12 8.74 -37.97
N VAL A 232 32.35 9.42 -39.10
CA VAL A 232 31.26 9.91 -39.95
C VAL A 232 30.48 8.65 -40.36
N PRO A 233 29.18 8.53 -40.03
CA PRO A 233 28.42 7.37 -40.44
C PRO A 233 28.43 7.31 -41.97
N ASN A 234 28.87 6.18 -42.52
CA ASN A 234 28.71 5.88 -43.95
C ASN A 234 27.21 5.99 -44.26
N VAL A 235 26.85 7.04 -44.99
CA VAL A 235 25.59 7.15 -45.70
C VAL A 235 25.77 6.37 -46.99
N ASP A 236 25.38 5.10 -46.95
CA ASP A 236 25.03 4.31 -48.14
C ASP A 236 23.53 4.51 -48.44
#